data_AF-A0AA40WG67-F1
#
_entry.id   AF-A0AA40WG67-F1
#
_cell.length_a   1.000
_cell.length_b   1.000
_cell.length_c   1.000
_cell.angle_alpha   90.00
_cell.angle_beta   90.00
_cell.angle_gamma   90.00
#
_symmetry.space_group_name_H-M   'P 1'
#
loop_
_entity.id
_entity.type
_entity.pdbx_description
1 polymer ?
#
loop_
_entity_poly.entity_id
_entity_poly.type
_entity_poly.pdbx_seq_one_letter_code
_entity_poly.pdbx_strand_id
1 'polypeptide(L)'
;MGQYHVNVAKTLNDATLVGIYDSDLERAKQIAEKHKTLSFSTIDDLISKTDAVVIAVPTFLHHEIAKKALQANKHVLVEKPIAETTEQAKELVKIAADKNLILLVGHVERFNGAVLELGKIVKDPLLIESRRLAPFNPRIKDVGVVLDMMIHDIDIVL
;
A
#
# COMPACT_ATOMS: atom_id res chain seq x y z
N MET A 1 -6.73 1.62 -6.60
CA MET A 1 -5.31 1.56 -6.21
C MET A 1 -4.59 0.41 -6.90
N GLY A 2 -4.96 -0.87 -6.70
CA GLY A 2 -4.23 -2.02 -7.26
C GLY A 2 -3.81 -1.94 -8.75
N GLN A 3 -4.70 -1.50 -9.65
CA GLN A 3 -4.35 -1.36 -11.08
C GLN A 3 -3.25 -0.31 -11.35
N TYR A 4 -3.16 0.75 -10.54
CA TYR A 4 -2.07 1.72 -10.65
C TYR A 4 -0.73 1.09 -10.27
N HIS A 5 -0.70 0.26 -9.22
CA HIS A 5 0.49 -0.52 -8.86
C HIS A 5 0.92 -1.46 -9.98
N VAL A 6 -0.02 -2.14 -10.65
CA VAL A 6 0.29 -2.99 -11.81
C VAL A 6 0.94 -2.19 -12.95
N ASN A 7 0.43 -0.98 -13.22
CA ASN A 7 1.01 -0.10 -14.24
C ASN A 7 2.46 0.28 -13.91
N VAL A 8 2.72 0.69 -12.67
CA VAL A 8 4.05 1.12 -12.23
C VAL A 8 5.02 -0.07 -12.13
N ALA A 9 4.56 -1.21 -11.62
CA ALA A 9 5.40 -2.42 -11.50
C ALA A 9 5.98 -2.85 -12.86
N LYS A 10 5.23 -2.65 -13.95
CA LYS A 10 5.70 -2.96 -15.31
C LYS A 10 6.77 -2.02 -15.85
N THR A 11 6.94 -0.84 -15.27
CA THR A 11 7.96 0.12 -15.69
C THR A 11 9.26 -0.01 -14.90
N LEU A 12 9.31 -0.92 -13.92
CA LEU A 12 10.51 -1.17 -13.12
C LEU A 12 11.46 -2.06 -13.92
N ASN A 13 12.72 -1.64 -14.05
CA ASN A 13 13.75 -2.42 -14.73
C ASN A 13 14.35 -3.49 -13.81
N ASP A 14 14.37 -3.24 -12.50
CA ASP A 14 15.01 -4.10 -11.50
C ASP A 14 14.02 -5.04 -10.79
N ALA A 15 12.79 -5.13 -11.28
CA ALA A 15 11.75 -6.00 -10.72
C ALA A 15 10.88 -6.58 -11.83
N THR A 16 10.37 -7.80 -11.62
CA THR A 16 9.44 -8.45 -12.55
C THR A 16 8.07 -8.59 -11.89
N LEU A 17 7.02 -8.13 -12.58
CA LEU A 17 5.64 -8.40 -12.17
C LEU A 17 5.28 -9.86 -12.46
N VAL A 18 5.41 -10.72 -11.44
CA VAL A 18 5.09 -12.16 -11.53
C VAL A 18 3.61 -12.39 -11.84
N GLY A 19 2.72 -11.62 -11.21
CA GLY A 19 1.28 -11.70 -11.46
C GLY A 19 0.45 -10.95 -10.43
N ILE A 20 -0.87 -11.16 -10.51
CA ILE A 20 -1.86 -10.50 -9.67
C ILE A 20 -2.90 -11.49 -9.15
N TYR A 21 -3.55 -11.12 -8.05
CA TYR A 21 -4.71 -11.80 -7.49
C TYR A 21 -5.73 -10.73 -7.07
N ASP A 22 -7.01 -11.00 -7.30
CA ASP A 22 -8.14 -10.24 -6.76
C ASP A 22 -9.23 -11.25 -6.39
N SER A 23 -10.01 -10.98 -5.34
CA SER A 23 -11.16 -11.81 -4.96
C SER A 23 -12.19 -11.92 -6.08
N ASP A 24 -12.27 -10.90 -6.95
CA ASP A 24 -12.98 -10.98 -8.22
C ASP A 24 -12.04 -11.55 -9.30
N LEU A 25 -12.15 -12.86 -9.53
CA LEU A 25 -11.28 -13.59 -10.45
C LEU A 25 -11.44 -13.12 -11.91
N GLU A 26 -12.63 -12.68 -12.31
CA GLU A 26 -12.86 -12.20 -13.67
C GLU A 26 -12.18 -10.84 -13.86
N ARG A 27 -12.27 -9.95 -12.86
CA ARG A 27 -11.51 -8.71 -12.85
C ARG A 27 -10.01 -8.95 -12.86
N ALA A 28 -9.52 -9.92 -12.08
CA ALA A 28 -8.11 -10.30 -12.08
C ALA A 28 -7.65 -10.75 -13.48
N LYS A 29 -8.42 -11.62 -14.15
CA LYS A 29 -8.13 -12.07 -15.52
C LYS A 29 -8.09 -10.91 -16.51
N GLN A 30 -9.10 -10.04 -16.52
CA GLN A 30 -9.16 -8.89 -17.44
C GLN A 30 -7.95 -7.95 -17.27
N ILE A 31 -7.56 -7.67 -16.03
CA ILE A 31 -6.37 -6.86 -15.75
C ILE A 31 -5.10 -7.61 -16.19
N ALA A 32 -4.99 -8.90 -15.86
CA ALA A 32 -3.83 -9.70 -16.22
C ALA A 32 -3.62 -9.76 -17.75
N GLU A 33 -4.69 -9.98 -18.53
CA GLU A 33 -4.66 -9.95 -19.99
C GLU A 33 -4.23 -8.59 -20.53
N LYS A 34 -4.86 -7.51 -20.07
CA LYS A 34 -4.51 -6.14 -20.47
C LYS A 34 -3.05 -5.81 -20.21
N HIS A 35 -2.52 -6.28 -19.08
CA HIS A 35 -1.16 -6.01 -18.65
C HIS A 35 -0.17 -7.11 -19.05
N LYS A 36 -0.58 -8.15 -19.77
CA LYS A 36 0.25 -9.30 -20.16
C LYS A 36 1.02 -9.90 -18.98
N THR A 37 0.31 -10.16 -17.88
CA THR A 37 0.85 -10.78 -16.67
C THR A 37 -0.02 -11.99 -16.27
N LEU A 38 0.36 -12.70 -15.21
CA LEU A 38 -0.39 -13.86 -14.73
C LEU A 38 -1.51 -13.41 -13.77
N SER A 39 -2.66 -14.07 -13.87
CA SER A 39 -3.68 -14.03 -12.81
C SER A 39 -3.61 -15.32 -12.01
N PHE A 40 -3.47 -15.21 -10.70
CA PHE A 40 -3.48 -16.34 -9.78
C PHE A 40 -4.91 -16.62 -9.30
N SER A 41 -5.23 -17.88 -9.06
CA SER A 41 -6.56 -18.29 -8.56
C SER A 41 -6.69 -18.15 -7.04
N THR A 42 -5.57 -18.17 -6.31
CA THR A 42 -5.54 -17.98 -4.86
C THR A 42 -4.43 -17.00 -4.47
N ILE A 43 -4.62 -16.34 -3.33
CA ILE A 43 -3.60 -15.45 -2.76
C ILE A 43 -2.35 -16.22 -2.35
N ASP A 44 -2.50 -17.46 -1.88
CA ASP A 44 -1.40 -18.31 -1.44
C ASP A 44 -0.49 -18.70 -2.60
N ASP A 45 -1.06 -18.99 -3.77
CA ASP A 45 -0.28 -19.25 -4.98
C ASP A 45 0.55 -18.03 -5.38
N LEU A 46 -0.05 -16.83 -5.40
CA LEU A 46 0.67 -15.58 -5.70
C LEU A 46 1.81 -15.34 -4.70
N ILE A 47 1.53 -15.44 -3.40
CA ILE A 47 2.52 -15.25 -2.33
C ILE A 47 3.66 -16.25 -2.51
N SER A 48 3.37 -17.52 -2.80
CA SER A 48 4.41 -18.55 -2.94
C SER A 48 5.40 -18.29 -4.09
N LYS A 49 4.97 -17.56 -5.12
CA LYS A 49 5.73 -17.31 -6.36
C LYS A 49 6.43 -15.95 -6.41
N THR A 50 6.32 -15.13 -5.37
CA THR A 50 6.87 -13.77 -5.33
C THR A 50 7.88 -13.60 -4.22
N ASP A 51 8.76 -12.60 -4.33
CA ASP A 51 9.67 -12.18 -3.24
C ASP A 51 9.05 -11.05 -2.41
N ALA A 52 8.24 -10.21 -3.05
CA ALA A 52 7.54 -9.08 -2.47
C ALA A 52 6.10 -9.00 -2.99
N VAL A 53 5.17 -8.51 -2.17
CA VAL A 53 3.78 -8.28 -2.56
C VAL A 53 3.35 -6.84 -2.29
N VAL A 54 2.48 -6.34 -3.17
CA VAL A 54 1.75 -5.09 -2.97
C VAL A 54 0.31 -5.42 -2.59
N ILE A 55 -0.13 -4.95 -1.43
CA ILE A 55 -1.47 -5.19 -0.89
C ILE A 55 -2.30 -3.92 -1.06
N ALA A 56 -3.27 -3.97 -1.98
CA ALA A 56 -4.16 -2.85 -2.32
C ALA A 56 -5.64 -3.28 -2.25
N VAL A 57 -5.99 -3.94 -1.16
CA VAL A 57 -7.34 -4.45 -0.83
C VAL A 57 -8.06 -3.45 0.09
N PRO A 58 -9.32 -3.68 0.49
CA PRO A 58 -9.95 -2.89 1.56
C PRO A 58 -9.18 -2.97 2.89
N THR A 59 -9.15 -1.86 3.64
CA THR A 59 -8.36 -1.72 4.88
C THR A 59 -8.57 -2.84 5.90
N PHE A 60 -9.81 -3.30 6.09
CA PHE A 60 -10.13 -4.37 7.04
C PHE A 60 -9.43 -5.70 6.73
N LEU A 61 -8.95 -5.89 5.50
CA LEU A 61 -8.17 -7.06 5.09
C LEU A 61 -6.66 -6.85 5.14
N HIS A 62 -6.17 -5.63 5.39
CA HIS A 62 -4.74 -5.32 5.38
C HIS A 62 -3.97 -6.17 6.38
N HIS A 63 -4.46 -6.25 7.63
CA HIS A 63 -3.78 -6.98 8.69
C HIS A 63 -3.65 -8.48 8.37
N GLU A 64 -4.76 -9.13 8.01
CA GLU A 64 -4.77 -10.57 7.71
C GLU A 64 -3.83 -10.90 6.55
N ILE A 65 -3.94 -10.16 5.44
CA ILE A 65 -3.18 -10.45 4.22
C ILE A 65 -1.70 -10.08 4.37
N ALA A 66 -1.38 -8.95 5.00
CA ALA A 66 0.00 -8.55 5.25
C ALA A 66 0.68 -9.53 6.21
N LYS A 67 -0.01 -9.95 7.27
CA LYS A 67 0.49 -10.96 8.20
C LYS A 67 0.77 -12.27 7.48
N LYS A 68 -0.14 -12.74 6.62
CA LYS A 68 0.05 -13.96 5.81
C LYS A 68 1.30 -13.87 4.93
N ALA A 69 1.48 -12.76 4.21
CA ALA A 69 2.65 -12.55 3.36
C ALA A 69 3.97 -12.47 4.15
N LEU A 70 4.00 -11.72 5.26
CA LEU A 70 5.17 -11.64 6.14
C LEU A 70 5.52 -13.01 6.76
N GLN A 71 4.50 -13.77 7.18
CA GLN A 71 4.70 -15.14 7.70
C GLN A 71 5.32 -16.08 6.67
N ALA A 72 4.96 -15.91 5.39
CA ALA A 72 5.58 -16.59 4.25
C ALA A 72 6.96 -16.03 3.84
N ASN A 73 7.56 -15.16 4.66
CA ASN A 73 8.86 -14.51 4.43
C ASN A 73 8.90 -13.61 3.18
N LYS A 74 7.82 -12.88 2.92
CA LYS A 74 7.74 -11.94 1.78
C LYS A 74 7.86 -10.50 2.25
N HIS A 75 8.52 -9.67 1.44
CA HIS A 75 8.47 -8.22 1.64
C HIS A 75 7.07 -7.70 1.31
N VAL A 76 6.61 -6.67 2.01
CA VAL A 76 5.25 -6.17 1.88
C VAL A 76 5.25 -4.66 1.68
N LEU A 77 4.57 -4.20 0.63
CA LEU A 77 4.06 -2.85 0.53
C LEU A 77 2.55 -2.92 0.75
N VAL A 78 2.04 -2.35 1.83
CA VAL A 78 0.60 -2.29 2.12
C VAL A 78 0.10 -0.88 1.90
N GLU A 79 -1.04 -0.75 1.21
CA GLU A 79 -1.69 0.55 1.07
C GLU A 79 -2.05 1.14 2.44
N LYS A 80 -2.13 2.47 2.49
CA LYS A 80 -2.55 3.16 3.70
C LYS A 80 -4.06 2.94 3.98
N PRO A 81 -4.48 2.97 5.25
CA PRO A 81 -3.64 2.86 6.44
C PRO A 81 -3.12 1.42 6.62
N ILE A 82 -1.99 1.26 7.33
CA ILE A 82 -1.32 -0.04 7.51
C ILE A 82 -2.25 -1.17 8.02
N ALA A 83 -3.22 -0.85 8.88
CA ALA A 83 -4.22 -1.74 9.46
C ALA A 83 -5.37 -0.89 10.05
N GLU A 84 -6.42 -1.52 10.58
CA GLU A 84 -7.55 -0.81 11.22
C GLU A 84 -7.20 -0.29 12.62
N THR A 85 -6.36 -1.02 13.35
CA THR A 85 -5.97 -0.67 14.72
C THR A 85 -4.47 -0.55 14.89
N THR A 86 -4.05 0.18 15.93
CA THR A 86 -2.61 0.34 16.23
C THR A 86 -1.99 -0.96 16.72
N GLU A 87 -2.76 -1.84 17.35
CA GLU A 87 -2.36 -3.15 17.83
C GLU A 87 -2.02 -4.06 16.65
N GLN A 88 -2.90 -4.09 15.65
CA GLN A 88 -2.67 -4.80 14.39
C GLN A 88 -1.42 -4.25 13.67
N ALA A 89 -1.28 -2.93 13.59
CA ALA A 89 -0.12 -2.28 12.98
C ALA A 89 1.19 -2.69 13.69
N LYS A 90 1.22 -2.62 15.03
CA LYS A 90 2.38 -3.01 15.85
C LYS A 90 2.73 -4.48 15.66
N GLU A 91 1.74 -5.36 15.52
CA GLU A 91 1.98 -6.77 15.23
C GLU A 91 2.69 -6.96 13.89
N LEU A 92 2.23 -6.30 12.82
CA LEU A 92 2.87 -6.39 11.50
C LEU A 92 4.31 -5.88 11.52
N VAL A 93 4.54 -4.74 12.17
CA VAL A 93 5.89 -4.16 12.33
C VAL A 93 6.80 -5.14 13.08
N LYS A 94 6.30 -5.76 14.16
CA LYS A 94 7.06 -6.75 14.92
C LYS A 94 7.41 -7.97 14.06
N ILE A 95 6.45 -8.54 13.33
CA ILE A 95 6.69 -9.71 12.47
C ILE A 95 7.74 -9.38 11.40
N ALA A 96 7.64 -8.21 10.78
CA ALA A 96 8.59 -7.77 9.76
C ALA A 96 10.00 -7.61 10.35
N ALA A 97 10.13 -6.99 11.52
CA ALA A 97 11.40 -6.84 12.22
C ALA A 97 12.01 -8.18 12.62
N ASP A 98 11.23 -9.07 13.24
CA ASP A 98 11.68 -10.39 13.71
C ASP A 98 12.18 -11.27 12.55
N LYS A 99 11.64 -11.09 11.35
CA LYS A 99 12.00 -11.83 10.13
C LYS A 99 12.98 -11.09 9.22
N ASN A 100 13.43 -9.89 9.59
CA ASN A 100 14.26 -9.02 8.76
C ASN A 100 13.66 -8.75 7.36
N LEU A 101 12.35 -8.48 7.32
CA LEU A 101 11.58 -8.17 6.11
C LEU A 101 11.31 -6.66 6.02
N ILE A 102 11.14 -6.20 4.79
CA ILE A 102 10.71 -4.83 4.51
C ILE A 102 9.18 -4.79 4.56
N LEU A 103 8.65 -3.96 5.44
CA LEU A 103 7.24 -3.58 5.49
C LEU A 103 7.13 -2.07 5.22
N LEU A 104 6.58 -1.71 4.07
CA LEU A 104 6.36 -0.34 3.66
C LEU A 104 4.86 -0.03 3.65
N VAL A 105 4.49 1.15 4.14
CA VAL A 105 3.12 1.66 4.04
C VAL A 105 3.05 2.65 2.88
N GLY A 106 1.97 2.58 2.09
CA GLY A 106 1.72 3.38 0.88
C GLY A 106 1.50 4.88 1.08
N HIS A 107 2.31 5.54 1.92
CA HIS A 107 2.30 7.00 2.09
C HIS A 107 2.96 7.70 0.89
N VAL A 108 2.25 7.72 -0.23
CA VAL A 108 2.77 8.20 -1.53
C VAL A 108 3.26 9.65 -1.52
N GLU A 109 2.67 10.51 -0.68
CA GLU A 109 3.01 11.95 -0.63
C GLU A 109 4.43 12.20 -0.10
N ARG A 110 5.04 11.24 0.63
CA ARG A 110 6.47 11.30 1.00
C ARG A 110 7.39 11.30 -0.22
N PHE A 111 6.91 10.82 -1.36
CA PHE A 111 7.64 10.77 -2.63
C PHE A 111 7.23 11.88 -3.59
N ASN A 112 6.35 12.79 -3.17
CA ASN A 112 5.97 13.96 -3.95
C ASN A 112 7.18 14.90 -4.06
N GLY A 113 7.56 15.26 -5.29
CA GLY A 113 8.72 16.12 -5.55
C GLY A 113 8.65 17.46 -4.80
N ALA A 114 7.45 18.05 -4.65
CA ALA A 114 7.29 19.29 -3.91
C ALA A 114 7.57 19.10 -2.40
N VAL A 115 7.11 17.99 -1.82
CA VAL A 115 7.34 17.65 -0.40
C VAL A 115 8.84 17.36 -0.16
N LEU A 116 9.44 16.58 -1.05
CA LEU A 116 10.87 16.25 -0.98
C LEU A 116 11.76 17.50 -1.08
N GLU A 117 11.46 18.44 -1.98
CA GLU A 117 12.20 19.69 -2.08
C GLU A 117 11.94 20.60 -0.88
N LEU A 118 10.70 20.69 -0.39
CA LEU A 118 10.36 21.50 0.77
C LEU A 118 11.16 21.07 2.02
N GLY A 119 11.28 19.76 2.25
CA GLY A 119 12.05 19.21 3.37
C GLY A 119 13.56 19.53 3.33
N LYS A 120 14.11 19.91 2.18
CA LYS A 120 15.51 20.38 2.07
C LYS A 120 15.67 21.85 2.47
N ILE A 121 14.59 22.63 2.35
CA ILE A 121 14.59 24.09 2.51
C ILE A 121 14.10 24.47 3.92
N VAL A 122 13.08 23.78 4.43
CA VAL A 122 12.41 24.10 5.70
C VAL A 122 12.82 23.09 6.76
N LYS A 123 13.42 23.55 7.86
CA LYS A 123 13.87 22.69 8.97
C LYS A 123 13.04 22.80 10.24
N ASP A 124 12.55 24.00 10.56
CA ASP A 124 11.78 24.28 11.78
C ASP A 124 10.63 25.25 11.46
N PRO A 125 9.55 24.78 10.79
CA PRO A 125 8.44 25.65 10.43
C PRO A 125 7.69 26.12 11.68
N LEU A 126 7.44 27.44 11.78
CA LEU A 126 6.60 28.01 12.84
C LEU A 126 5.12 27.67 12.68
N LEU A 127 4.67 27.45 11.44
CA LEU A 127 3.29 27.13 11.09
C LEU A 127 3.30 26.22 9.85
N ILE A 128 2.47 25.17 9.90
CA ILE A 128 2.13 24.36 8.74
C ILE A 128 0.61 24.38 8.61
N GLU A 129 0.13 24.74 7.42
CA GLU A 129 -1.28 24.69 7.07
C GLU A 129 -1.47 23.75 5.88
N SER A 130 -2.36 22.76 6.00
CA SER A 130 -2.77 21.89 4.89
C SER A 130 -4.28 21.91 4.73
N ARG A 131 -4.74 21.83 3.48
CA ARG A 131 -6.15 21.75 3.11
C ARG A 131 -6.32 20.69 2.04
N ARG A 132 -6.93 19.56 2.39
CA ARG A 132 -7.26 18.49 1.46
C ARG A 132 -8.77 18.44 1.24
N LEU A 133 -9.21 18.86 0.05
CA LEU A 133 -10.62 18.90 -0.34
C LEU A 133 -10.85 17.92 -1.47
N ALA A 134 -11.88 17.09 -1.35
CA ALA A 134 -12.31 16.15 -2.37
C ALA A 134 -13.83 16.10 -2.46
N PRO A 135 -14.40 15.79 -3.64
CA PRO A 135 -15.82 15.48 -3.76
C PRO A 135 -16.22 14.32 -2.84
N PHE A 136 -17.49 14.27 -2.44
CA PHE A 136 -18.00 13.18 -1.63
C PHE A 136 -17.83 11.84 -2.36
N ASN A 137 -17.23 10.87 -1.68
CA ASN A 137 -17.07 9.51 -2.15
C ASN A 137 -17.73 8.55 -1.13
N PRO A 138 -18.69 7.70 -1.53
CA PRO A 138 -19.35 6.75 -0.64
C PRO A 138 -18.38 5.84 0.15
N ARG A 139 -17.19 5.55 -0.40
CA ARG A 139 -16.14 4.75 0.25
C ARG A 139 -15.58 5.37 1.53
N ILE A 140 -15.71 6.68 1.70
CA ILE A 140 -15.22 7.39 2.90
C ILE A 140 -15.99 6.94 4.15
N LYS A 141 -17.18 6.34 3.99
CA LYS A 141 -17.97 5.80 5.12
C LYS A 141 -17.24 4.71 5.91
N ASP A 142 -16.37 3.94 5.25
CA ASP A 142 -15.80 2.73 5.85
C ASP A 142 -14.55 3.02 6.71
N VAL A 143 -13.78 4.06 6.35
CA VAL A 143 -12.48 4.37 6.99
C VAL A 143 -12.48 5.77 7.65
N GLY A 144 -13.39 6.65 7.24
CA GLY A 144 -13.51 8.02 7.75
C GLY A 144 -12.54 9.00 7.10
N VAL A 145 -12.91 10.30 7.11
CA VAL A 145 -12.15 11.37 6.45
C VAL A 145 -10.73 11.53 7.01
N VAL A 146 -10.52 11.23 8.30
CA VAL A 146 -9.21 11.37 8.93
C VAL A 146 -8.24 10.32 8.39
N LEU A 147 -8.62 9.04 8.44
CA LEU A 147 -7.73 7.95 8.03
C LEU A 147 -7.67 7.76 6.51
N ASP A 148 -8.64 8.29 5.75
CA ASP A 148 -8.59 8.23 4.28
C ASP A 148 -7.92 9.47 3.65
N MET A 149 -8.19 10.68 4.16
CA MET A 149 -7.68 11.93 3.58
C MET A 149 -6.61 12.59 4.44
N MET A 150 -6.95 12.95 5.69
CA MET A 150 -6.06 13.74 6.55
C MET A 150 -4.76 13.03 6.92
N ILE A 151 -4.75 11.69 6.89
CA ILE A 151 -3.57 10.88 7.20
C ILE A 151 -2.37 11.23 6.33
N HIS A 152 -2.60 11.68 5.09
CA HIS A 152 -1.53 12.14 4.22
C HIS A 152 -0.86 13.42 4.75
N ASP A 153 -1.66 14.35 5.26
CA ASP A 153 -1.17 15.63 5.75
C ASP A 153 -0.51 15.47 7.12
N ILE A 154 -1.08 14.63 8.00
CA ILE A 154 -0.45 14.25 9.28
C ILE A 154 0.90 13.60 9.04
N ASP A 155 0.98 12.68 8.07
CA ASP A 155 2.20 11.95 7.74
C ASP A 155 3.32 12.84 7.19
N ILE A 156 3.00 13.88 6.42
CA ILE A 156 3.98 14.85 5.91
C ILE A 156 4.51 15.77 7.02
N VAL A 157 3.68 16.04 8.04
CA VAL A 157 4.00 16.98 9.14
C VAL A 157 4.90 16.34 10.21
N LEU A 158 4.82 15.02 10.40
CA LEU A 158 5.57 14.26 11.41
C LEU A 158 6.96 13.84 10.91
#